data_AF-A0A1M7MBZ6-F1
#
_entry.id   AF-A0A1M7MBZ6-F1
#
_cell.length_a   1.000
_cell.length_b   1.000
_cell.length_c   1.000
_cell.angle_alpha   90.00
_cell.angle_beta   90.00
_cell.angle_gamma   90.00
#
_symmetry.space_group_name_H-M   'P 1'
#
loop_
_entity.id
_entity.type
_entity.pdbx_description
1 polymer ?
#
loop_
_entity_poly.entity_id
_entity_poly.type
_entity_poly.pdbx_seq_one_letter_code
_entity_poly.pdbx_strand_id
1 'polypeptide(L)' 'MVADDPIENLPEHPPKVSWSKSAVISFQKAFEKIKESSPVNAEKVKETIFLMTRQLPDHPEKYPLDRFKKDNPGNYRAF' A
#
# COMPACT_ATOMS: atom_id res chain seq x y z
N MET A 1 35.12 -4.74 23.21
CA MET A 1 34.81 -4.18 21.88
C MET A 1 33.33 -4.46 21.69
N VAL A 2 32.49 -3.46 22.01
CA VAL A 2 31.03 -3.60 22.02
C VAL A 2 30.59 -3.59 20.56
N ALA A 3 29.73 -4.55 20.20
CA ALA A 3 29.17 -4.67 18.87
C ALA A 3 28.33 -3.42 18.56
N ASP A 4 28.68 -2.71 17.49
CA ASP A 4 27.79 -1.73 16.88
C ASP A 4 26.77 -2.52 16.05
N ASP A 5 25.74 -3.05 16.73
CA ASP A 5 24.54 -3.58 16.09
C ASP A 5 23.81 -2.40 15.41
N PRO A 6 23.62 -2.41 14.08
CA PRO A 6 22.91 -1.34 13.38
C PRO A 6 21.41 -1.55 13.51
N ILE A 7 20.87 -1.38 14.73
CA ILE A 7 19.42 -1.38 15.01
C ILE A 7 19.02 0.00 15.56
N GLU A 8 19.42 1.08 14.90
CA GLU A 8 19.14 2.43 15.42
C GLU A 8 18.21 3.28 14.56
N ASN A 9 17.46 2.69 13.62
CA ASN A 9 16.46 3.45 12.85
C ASN A 9 15.26 2.60 12.40
N LEU A 10 14.61 1.88 13.32
CA LEU A 10 13.22 1.49 13.09
C LEU A 10 12.33 2.65 13.52
N PRO A 11 11.44 3.17 12.66
CA PRO A 11 10.52 4.22 13.06
C PRO A 11 9.66 3.73 14.24
N GLU A 12 9.59 4.52 15.31
CA GLU A 12 8.85 4.18 16.55
C GLU A 12 7.36 3.86 16.31
N HIS A 13 6.85 4.22 15.12
CA HIS A 13 5.49 3.92 14.68
C HIS A 13 5.48 3.37 13.25
N PRO A 14 4.62 2.38 12.96
CA PRO A 14 4.48 1.84 11.62
C PRO A 14 4.04 2.95 10.65
N PRO A 15 4.57 2.98 9.41
CA PRO A 15 4.30 4.07 8.48
C PRO A 15 2.81 4.15 8.12
N LYS A 16 2.28 5.37 8.09
CA LYS A 16 0.88 5.61 7.75
C LYS A 16 0.65 5.46 6.25
N VAL A 17 -0.22 4.53 5.86
CA VAL A 17 -0.70 4.40 4.48
C VAL A 17 -1.66 5.54 4.16
N SER A 18 -1.43 6.21 3.03
CA SER A 18 -2.31 7.25 2.50
C SER A 18 -2.60 7.01 1.02
N TRP A 19 -3.80 7.37 0.60
CA TRP A 19 -4.25 7.22 -0.78
C TRP A 19 -4.28 8.58 -1.46
N SER A 20 -3.72 8.67 -2.66
CA SER A 20 -3.88 9.86 -3.48
C SER A 20 -5.32 10.00 -3.96
N LYS A 21 -5.73 11.22 -4.30
CA LYS A 21 -7.06 11.47 -4.90
C LYS A 21 -7.28 10.63 -6.16
N SER A 22 -6.25 10.46 -6.99
CA SER A 22 -6.33 9.64 -8.19
C SER A 22 -6.52 8.15 -7.87
N ALA A 23 -5.84 7.63 -6.84
CA ALA A 23 -6.02 6.25 -6.41
C ALA A 23 -7.45 5.98 -5.91
N VAL A 24 -8.02 6.90 -5.12
CA VAL A 24 -9.42 6.80 -4.66
C VAL A 24 -10.39 6.79 -5.83
N ILE A 25 -10.21 7.69 -6.81
CA ILE A 25 -11.07 7.75 -8.00
C ILE A 25 -10.96 6.46 -8.83
N SER A 26 -9.75 5.97 -9.07
CA SER A 26 -9.53 4.73 -9.82
C SER A 26 -10.14 3.52 -9.12
N PHE A 27 -9.97 3.45 -7.79
CA PHE A 27 -10.58 2.41 -6.96
C PHE A 27 -12.10 2.43 -7.07
N GLN A 28 -12.74 3.59 -6.93
CA GLN A 28 -14.20 3.73 -7.06
C GLN A 28 -14.69 3.28 -8.44
N LYS A 29 -14.00 3.69 -9.51
CA LYS A 29 -14.35 3.29 -10.89
C LYS A 29 -14.25 1.78 -11.08
N ALA A 30 -13.18 1.15 -10.59
CA ALA A 30 -13.00 -0.29 -10.68
C ALA A 30 -14.10 -1.03 -9.88
N PHE A 31 -14.41 -0.57 -8.67
CA PHE A 31 -15.47 -1.14 -7.84
C PHE A 31 -16.83 -1.09 -8.53
N GLU A 32 -17.25 0.08 -9.01
CA GLU A 32 -18.53 0.22 -9.73
C GLU A 32 -18.56 -0.64 -10.99
N LYS A 33 -17.45 -0.71 -11.73
CA LYS A 33 -17.38 -1.53 -12.94
C LYS A 33 -17.55 -3.02 -12.67
N ILE A 34 -16.91 -3.54 -11.62
CA ILE A 34 -17.06 -4.95 -11.24
C ILE A 34 -18.50 -5.19 -10.76
N LYS A 35 -19.06 -4.25 -10.00
CA LYS A 35 -20.41 -4.32 -9.41
C LYS A 35 -21.51 -4.43 -10.47
N GLU A 36 -21.34 -3.82 -11.64
CA GLU A 36 -22.23 -4.00 -12.81
C GLU A 36 -22.42 -5.48 -13.17
N SER A 37 -21.37 -6.29 -13.03
CA SER A 37 -21.39 -7.73 -13.37
C SER A 37 -21.65 -8.64 -12.17
N SER A 38 -21.12 -8.27 -11.00
CA SER A 38 -21.20 -9.07 -9.78
C SER A 38 -20.97 -8.18 -8.54
N PRO A 39 -22.04 -7.80 -7.83
CA PRO A 39 -21.93 -7.06 -6.58
C PRO A 39 -21.11 -7.79 -5.52
N VAL A 40 -21.24 -9.12 -5.45
CA VAL A 40 -20.50 -9.97 -4.50
C VAL A 40 -19.00 -9.93 -4.78
N ASN A 41 -18.59 -10.01 -6.05
CA ASN A 41 -17.17 -9.94 -6.39
C ASN A 41 -16.60 -8.54 -6.20
N ALA A 42 -17.39 -7.48 -6.45
CA ALA A 42 -16.97 -6.12 -6.18
C ALA A 42 -16.64 -5.92 -4.69
N GLU A 43 -17.49 -6.45 -3.80
CA GLU A 43 -17.27 -6.37 -2.36
C GLU A 43 -16.03 -7.16 -1.93
N LYS A 44 -15.86 -8.39 -2.42
CA LYS A 44 -14.66 -9.20 -2.15
C LYS A 44 -13.37 -8.49 -2.56
N VAL A 45 -13.36 -7.86 -3.74
CA VAL A 45 -12.19 -7.11 -4.23
C VAL A 45 -11.91 -5.90 -3.34
N LYS A 46 -12.95 -5.13 -2.95
CA LYS A 46 -12.80 -4.01 -2.01
C LYS A 46 -12.20 -4.46 -0.69
N GLU A 47 -12.77 -5.49 -0.07
CA GLU A 47 -12.33 -6.01 1.22
C GLU A 47 -10.89 -6.51 1.17
N THR A 48 -10.53 -7.22 0.09
CA THR A 48 -9.17 -7.72 -0.13
C THR A 48 -8.16 -6.57 -0.24
N ILE A 49 -8.47 -5.53 -1.02
CA ILE A 49 -7.61 -4.34 -1.16
C ILE A 49 -7.45 -3.61 0.19
N PHE A 50 -8.54 -3.46 0.96
CA PHE A 50 -8.47 -2.86 2.29
C PHE A 50 -7.65 -3.69 3.28
N LEU A 51 -7.79 -5.01 3.25
CA LEU A 51 -6.97 -5.90 4.08
C LEU A 51 -5.49 -5.76 3.72
N MET A 52 -5.15 -5.85 2.44
CA MET A 52 -3.77 -5.74 1.97
C MET A 52 -3.15 -4.38 2.32
N THR A 53 -3.89 -3.29 2.14
CA THR A 53 -3.38 -1.95 2.48
C THR A 53 -3.24 -1.70 3.98
N ARG A 54 -4.04 -2.33 4.83
CA ARG A 54 -3.87 -2.28 6.30
C ARG A 54 -2.64 -3.02 6.80
N GLN A 55 -2.16 -4.02 6.05
CA GLN A 55 -0.99 -4.82 6.39
C GLN A 55 0.33 -4.24 5.83
N LEU A 56 0.26 -3.24 4.95
CA LEU A 56 1.47 -2.59 4.41
C LEU A 56 2.39 -2.00 5.49
N PRO A 57 1.89 -1.37 6.57
CA PRO A 57 2.77 -0.84 7.60
C PRO A 57 3.58 -1.91 8.35
N ASP A 58 3.12 -3.16 8.38
CA ASP A 58 3.82 -4.27 9.04
C ASP A 58 5.10 -4.66 8.28
N HIS A 59 5.09 -4.49 6.95
CA HIS A 59 6.21 -4.80 6.05
C HIS A 59 6.25 -3.78 4.88
N PRO A 60 6.69 -2.53 5.13
CA PRO A 60 6.63 -1.44 4.14
C PRO A 60 7.52 -1.66 2.89
N GLU A 61 8.46 -2.59 2.96
CA GLU A 61 9.34 -3.06 1.89
C GLU A 61 8.86 -4.32 1.16
N LYS A 62 7.70 -4.89 1.56
CA LYS A 62 7.11 -6.09 0.93
C LYS A 62 7.00 -5.97 -0.59
N TYR A 63 6.74 -4.76 -1.07
CA TYR A 63 6.62 -4.44 -2.48
C TYR A 63 7.84 -3.66 -2.97
N PRO A 64 8.28 -3.86 -4.23
CA PRO A 64 9.42 -3.14 -4.78
C PRO A 64 9.11 -1.64 -4.90
N LEU A 65 10.17 -0.84 -4.99
CA LEU A 65 10.04 0.59 -5.28
C LEU A 65 9.33 0.80 -6.63
N ASP A 66 8.48 1.83 -6.70
CA ASP A 66 7.86 2.23 -7.96
C ASP A 66 8.92 2.84 -8.88
N ARG A 67 9.27 2.11 -9.95
CA ARG A 67 10.25 2.50 -10.97
C ARG A 67 9.78 3.64 -11.86
N PHE A 68 8.48 3.93 -11.89
CA PHE A 68 7.92 5.02 -12.69
C PHE A 68 7.85 6.34 -11.90
N LYS A 69 8.07 6.31 -10.59
CA LYS A 69 8.12 7.51 -9.76
C LYS A 69 9.52 8.13 -9.82
N LYS A 70 9.64 9.25 -10.54
CA LYS A 70 10.87 10.07 -10.53
C LYS A 70 11.16 10.56 -9.12
N ASP A 71 12.43 10.51 -8.72
CA ASP A 71 12.94 10.97 -7.42
C ASP A 71 12.18 10.37 -6.22
N ASN A 72 11.92 9.05 -6.26
CA ASN A 72 11.22 8.33 -5.20
C ASN A 72 12.09 8.27 -3.93
N PRO A 73 11.71 8.94 -2.81
CA PRO A 73 12.51 8.95 -1.59
C PRO A 73 12.40 7.63 -0.78
N GLY A 74 11.88 6.56 -1.39
CA GLY A 74 11.77 5.23 -0.79
C GLY A 74 10.37 4.89 -0.29
N ASN A 75 9.41 5.82 -0.37
CA ASN A 75 8.07 5.67 0.19
C ASN A 75 6.97 5.35 -0.85
N TYR A 76 7.29 5.36 -2.15
CA TYR A 76 6.37 4.88 -3.20
C TYR A 76 6.72 3.43 -3.58
N ARG A 77 5.76 2.52 -3.43
CA ARG A 77 5.90 1.10 -3.77
C ARG A 77 4.97 0.73 -4.93
N ALA A 78 5.39 -0.22 -5.76
CA ALA A 78 4.58 -0.80 -6.83
C ALA A 78 3.83 -2.04 -6.32
N PHE A 79 2.51 -1.93 -6.23
CA PHE A 79 1.58 -2.93 -5.71
C PHE A 79 0.94 -3.75 -6.83
#